data_AF-A0A453PWA3-F1
#
_entry.id   AF-A0A453PWA3-F1
#
_cell.length_a   1.000
_cell.length_b   1.000
_cell.length_c   1.000
_cell.angle_alpha   90.00
_cell.angle_beta   90.00
_cell.angle_gamma   90.00
#
_symmetry.space_group_name_H-M   'P 1'
#
loop_
_entity.id
_entity.type
_entity.pdbx_description
1 polymer ?
#
loop_
_entity_poly.entity_id
_entity_poly.type
_entity_poly.pdbx_seq_one_letter_code
_entity_poly.pdbx_strand_id
1 'polypeptide(L)'
;MVPGSRNPMWGEEFNFAVDCLPVKIKVEIYDWDIVWRSTTLGSVTVSVESEKQSGPVWYTLDGSSGRVCLHIKAIRVNESSSRALNNSAEADARKRISLDKEGPTVVHQKPGHLQTIFGLPPDEVVEHSYSCALERSFLYHGRIYVSLWHICFYSNIFSKQIKVVLPLRDIDEITKSQLAVINPAITIFLRTGAGGHGVPSLACPDGRVRYIFASFWNRNRTVRALEQAVKNFHTMIEAEKQEHARSALRALSGSRNNSMEVDVPEECADLTGLLQPFVKEDVLVSVFDGAFPCTADQFFNNLINDDSTYTTEYRTARQDKDINLGQWHLADEYDGQVRELKCRSMCHSPMCPPYSAITEWQHAVLSANKTDLVFETVQQVHDVPFGSYFEIHCRWSVKTIDSSSCSVDISAGAHFKKWCIMQSKIKSGAVDEYS
;
A
#
# COMPACT_ATOMS: atom_id res chain seq x y z
N MET A 1 17.89 -7.80 0.13
CA MET A 1 17.37 -8.00 1.50
C MET A 1 15.88 -8.26 1.36
N VAL A 2 15.36 -9.39 1.83
CA VAL A 2 13.90 -9.66 1.79
C VAL A 2 13.31 -9.05 3.07
N PRO A 3 12.41 -8.06 3.00
CA PRO A 3 11.85 -7.45 4.20
C PRO A 3 10.95 -8.45 4.93
N GLY A 4 11.21 -8.66 6.23
CA GLY A 4 10.36 -9.45 7.11
C GLY A 4 9.08 -8.70 7.51
N SER A 5 8.04 -9.41 7.94
CA SER A 5 6.84 -8.77 8.48
C SER A 5 7.12 -8.03 9.81
N ARG A 6 6.41 -6.93 10.01
CA ARG A 6 6.30 -6.29 11.34
C ARG A 6 5.41 -7.20 12.18
N ASN A 7 6.01 -7.88 13.17
CA ASN A 7 5.40 -8.93 14.02
C ASN A 7 5.35 -10.34 13.36
N PRO A 8 6.50 -11.01 13.22
CA PRO A 8 6.60 -12.29 12.51
C PRO A 8 5.74 -13.38 13.15
N MET A 9 5.06 -14.16 12.32
CA MET A 9 4.21 -15.27 12.75
C MET A 9 4.88 -16.62 12.48
N TRP A 10 4.52 -17.64 13.27
CA TRP A 10 4.93 -19.01 12.99
C TRP A 10 4.44 -19.47 11.61
N GLY A 11 5.36 -20.00 10.79
CA GLY A 11 5.05 -20.49 9.44
C GLY A 11 5.05 -19.40 8.37
N GLU A 12 5.61 -18.23 8.64
CA GLU A 12 5.91 -17.23 7.60
C GLU A 12 6.98 -17.75 6.63
N GLU A 13 6.74 -17.57 5.33
CA GLU A 13 7.58 -18.11 4.25
C GLU A 13 8.19 -16.96 3.44
N PHE A 14 9.48 -17.07 3.16
CA PHE A 14 10.24 -16.12 2.36
C PHE A 14 10.87 -16.86 1.18
N ASN A 15 10.52 -16.47 -0.04
CA ASN A 15 11.06 -17.06 -1.26
C ASN A 15 11.94 -16.05 -1.98
N PHE A 16 13.13 -16.48 -2.40
CA PHE A 16 14.06 -15.66 -3.17
C PHE A 16 14.94 -16.57 -4.03
N ALA A 17 15.33 -16.07 -5.21
CA ALA A 17 16.24 -16.78 -6.11
C ALA A 17 17.70 -16.52 -5.72
N VAL A 18 18.56 -17.52 -5.98
CA VAL A 18 20.01 -17.41 -5.83
C VAL A 18 20.69 -18.01 -7.05
N ASP A 19 21.72 -17.36 -7.56
CA ASP A 19 22.37 -17.75 -8.82
C ASP A 19 23.19 -19.04 -8.69
N CYS A 20 23.75 -19.31 -7.51
CA CYS A 20 24.53 -20.51 -7.22
C CYS A 20 24.56 -20.86 -5.71
N LEU A 21 24.83 -22.13 -5.40
CA LEU A 21 25.12 -22.62 -4.04
C LEU A 21 26.63 -22.88 -3.89
N PRO A 22 27.23 -22.69 -2.70
CA PRO A 22 26.60 -22.40 -1.42
C PRO A 22 26.25 -20.91 -1.21
N VAL A 23 25.13 -20.64 -0.54
CA VAL A 23 24.72 -19.28 -0.16
C VAL A 23 24.63 -19.13 1.35
N LYS A 24 24.95 -17.95 1.88
CA LYS A 24 24.78 -17.61 3.30
C LYS A 24 23.52 -16.75 3.46
N ILE A 25 22.57 -17.24 4.24
CA ILE A 25 21.35 -16.52 4.60
C ILE A 25 21.58 -15.88 5.98
N LYS A 26 21.58 -14.55 6.05
CA LYS A 26 21.59 -13.82 7.32
C LYS A 26 20.16 -13.43 7.70
N VAL A 27 19.72 -13.87 8.88
CA VAL A 27 18.44 -13.50 9.47
C VAL A 27 18.71 -12.55 10.62
N GLU A 28 18.10 -11.37 10.61
CA GLU A 28 18.23 -10.34 11.64
C GLU A 28 16.85 -10.02 12.23
N ILE A 29 16.76 -9.96 13.56
CA ILE A 29 15.56 -9.60 14.29
C ILE A 29 15.75 -8.21 14.88
N TYR A 30 14.74 -7.36 14.71
CA TYR A 30 14.74 -5.98 15.18
C TYR A 30 13.64 -5.77 16.22
N ASP A 31 13.96 -5.05 17.30
CA ASP A 31 12.96 -4.48 18.19
C ASP A 31 12.49 -3.17 17.57
N TRP A 32 11.17 -3.05 17.39
CA TRP A 32 10.56 -1.86 16.83
C TRP A 32 9.71 -1.19 17.89
N ASP A 33 10.37 -0.48 18.81
CA ASP A 33 9.68 0.36 19.77
C ASP A 33 9.15 1.64 19.10
N ILE A 34 8.04 2.16 19.63
CA ILE A 34 7.18 3.25 19.10
C ILE A 34 7.92 4.62 18.95
N VAL A 35 9.24 4.65 19.14
CA VAL A 35 10.08 5.83 18.98
C VAL A 35 11.26 5.54 18.05
N TRP A 36 10.98 5.36 16.76
CA TRP A 36 11.89 5.60 15.61
C TRP A 36 13.35 5.10 15.73
N ARG A 37 13.61 4.03 16.49
CA ARG A 37 14.92 3.36 16.59
C ARG A 37 14.73 1.86 16.44
N SER A 38 15.27 1.31 15.36
CA SER A 38 15.39 -0.14 15.19
C SER A 38 16.63 -0.61 15.92
N THR A 39 16.47 -1.19 17.10
CA THR A 39 17.59 -1.85 17.79
C THR A 39 17.62 -3.32 17.39
N THR A 40 18.76 -3.79 16.87
CA THR A 40 18.94 -5.21 16.51
C THR A 40 18.88 -6.07 17.79
N LEU A 41 17.91 -6.98 17.85
CA LEU A 41 17.75 -7.95 18.95
C LEU A 41 18.73 -9.13 18.83
N GLY A 42 19.10 -9.47 17.60
CA GLY A 42 20.11 -10.48 17.29
C GLY A 42 20.03 -10.96 15.84
N SER A 43 21.07 -11.64 15.40
CA SER A 43 21.20 -12.18 14.06
C SER A 43 21.72 -13.62 14.07
N VAL A 44 21.44 -14.35 13.00
CA VAL A 44 22.05 -15.65 12.73
C VAL A 44 22.33 -15.80 11.24
N THR A 45 23.49 -16.39 10.92
CA THR A 45 23.86 -16.70 9.54
C THR A 45 23.83 -18.20 9.34
N VAL A 46 23.08 -18.66 8.34
CA VAL A 46 22.91 -20.08 7.99
C VAL A 46 23.46 -20.31 6.59
N SER A 47 24.32 -21.32 6.43
CA SER A 47 24.84 -21.73 5.12
C SER A 47 23.91 -22.77 4.49
N VAL A 48 23.56 -22.57 3.22
CA VAL A 48 22.83 -23.53 2.39
C VAL A 48 23.78 -24.08 1.36
N GLU A 49 24.17 -25.35 1.50
CA GLU A 49 25.25 -25.95 0.72
C GLU A 49 24.78 -26.78 -0.48
N SER A 50 23.55 -27.30 -0.45
CA SER A 50 23.01 -28.17 -1.51
C SER A 50 21.50 -28.04 -1.63
N GLU A 51 20.97 -28.51 -2.77
CA GLU A 51 19.53 -28.66 -3.05
C GLU A 51 18.89 -29.70 -2.13
N LYS A 52 18.59 -29.29 -0.89
CA LYS A 52 17.94 -30.13 0.12
C LYS A 52 16.86 -29.35 0.86
N GLN A 53 15.89 -30.08 1.36
CA GLN A 53 14.92 -29.60 2.33
C GLN A 53 15.47 -29.88 3.73
N SER A 54 15.80 -28.82 4.47
CA SER A 54 16.09 -28.92 5.91
C SER A 54 14.77 -29.17 6.66
N GLY A 55 14.79 -29.93 7.75
CA GLY A 55 13.67 -29.88 8.71
C GLY A 55 13.61 -28.53 9.44
N PRO A 56 12.61 -28.30 10.30
CA PRO A 56 12.60 -27.15 11.21
C PRO A 56 13.79 -27.26 12.19
N VAL A 57 14.76 -26.36 12.08
CA VAL A 57 15.98 -26.33 12.90
C VAL A 57 16.03 -25.04 13.70
N TRP A 58 16.36 -25.16 14.99
CA TRP A 58 16.49 -24.02 15.89
C TRP A 58 17.90 -23.44 15.89
N TYR A 59 18.00 -22.15 15.63
CA TYR A 59 19.22 -21.36 15.63
C TYR A 59 19.24 -20.36 16.78
N THR A 60 20.37 -20.24 17.45
CA THR A 60 20.58 -19.25 18.52
C THR A 60 21.06 -17.94 17.88
N LEU A 61 20.48 -16.82 18.30
CA LEU A 61 20.88 -15.49 17.82
C LEU A 61 22.15 -15.02 18.55
N ASP A 62 22.95 -14.18 17.89
CA ASP A 62 24.17 -13.58 18.46
C ASP A 62 23.93 -12.50 19.52
N GLY A 63 22.70 -11.97 19.63
CA GLY A 63 22.28 -10.92 20.57
C GLY A 63 21.69 -11.43 21.89
N SER A 64 21.23 -10.50 22.74
CA SER A 64 20.91 -10.76 24.16
C SER A 64 19.61 -11.53 24.44
N SER A 65 18.83 -11.98 23.45
CA SER A 65 17.65 -12.84 23.70
C SER A 65 17.11 -13.56 22.45
N GLY A 66 17.05 -14.89 22.50
CA GLY A 66 16.11 -15.68 21.68
C GLY A 66 16.71 -16.77 20.80
N ARG A 67 15.82 -17.63 20.28
CA ARG A 67 16.12 -18.62 19.24
C ARG A 67 15.11 -18.44 18.12
N VAL A 68 15.52 -18.66 16.87
CA VAL A 68 14.65 -18.69 15.70
C VAL A 68 14.60 -20.11 15.13
N CYS A 69 13.42 -20.58 14.73
CA CYS A 69 13.29 -21.86 14.04
C CYS A 69 13.16 -21.58 12.55
N LEU A 70 14.04 -22.17 11.73
CA LEU A 70 14.04 -21.99 10.29
C LEU A 70 13.80 -23.33 9.60
N HIS A 71 12.97 -23.31 8.56
CA HIS A 71 12.77 -24.41 7.64
C HIS A 71 13.19 -23.92 6.26
N ILE A 72 14.32 -24.42 5.76
CA ILE A 72 14.92 -23.96 4.51
C ILE A 72 14.78 -25.03 3.44
N LYS A 73 14.28 -24.67 2.27
CA LYS A 73 14.15 -25.55 1.10
C LYS A 73 14.83 -24.90 -0.09
N ALA A 74 15.88 -25.55 -0.61
CA ALA A 74 16.54 -25.15 -1.86
C ALA A 74 16.12 -26.09 -2.99
N ILE A 75 15.63 -25.52 -4.10
CA ILE A 75 15.17 -26.25 -5.29
C ILE A 75 15.84 -25.63 -6.51
N ARG A 76 16.41 -26.45 -7.39
CA ARG A 76 16.90 -25.98 -8.69
C ARG A 76 15.75 -25.79 -9.66
N VAL A 77 15.69 -24.61 -10.26
CA VAL A 77 14.80 -24.28 -11.37
C VAL A 77 15.59 -24.50 -12.65
N ASN A 78 15.13 -25.40 -13.53
CA ASN A 78 15.85 -25.76 -14.75
C ASN A 78 15.23 -25.04 -15.96
N GLU A 79 16.02 -24.26 -16.69
CA GLU A 79 15.54 -23.34 -17.73
C GLU A 79 15.38 -23.97 -19.13
N SER A 80 15.32 -25.30 -19.24
CA SER A 80 15.27 -25.99 -20.54
C SER A 80 14.18 -27.03 -20.64
N SER A 81 13.04 -26.63 -21.21
CA SER A 81 12.23 -27.52 -22.07
C SER A 81 11.31 -26.71 -22.99
N SER A 82 11.91 -25.93 -23.89
CA SER A 82 11.25 -25.59 -25.13
C SER A 82 11.67 -26.57 -26.23
N ARG A 83 10.66 -27.30 -26.76
CA ARG A 83 10.59 -27.96 -28.09
C ARG A 83 11.39 -29.25 -28.32
N ALA A 84 10.70 -30.40 -28.29
CA ALA A 84 10.76 -31.44 -29.34
C ALA A 84 9.66 -32.53 -29.20
N LEU A 85 8.80 -32.60 -30.24
CA LEU A 85 8.08 -33.74 -30.85
C LEU A 85 7.20 -34.74 -30.04
N ASN A 86 5.88 -34.59 -30.26
CA ASN A 86 4.86 -35.56 -30.68
C ASN A 86 5.22 -37.07 -30.78
N ASN A 87 4.54 -37.95 -30.02
CA ASN A 87 3.43 -38.81 -30.51
C ASN A 87 2.97 -39.89 -29.48
N SER A 88 1.67 -40.20 -29.58
CA SER A 88 0.90 -41.40 -29.16
C SER A 88 0.61 -41.70 -27.66
N ALA A 89 -0.67 -41.43 -27.33
CA ALA A 89 -1.69 -42.35 -26.77
C ALA A 89 -1.59 -42.96 -25.35
N GLU A 90 -2.69 -42.73 -24.61
CA GLU A 90 -3.25 -43.50 -23.45
C GLU A 90 -2.41 -43.56 -22.18
N ALA A 91 -2.84 -43.27 -20.94
CA ALA A 91 -4.08 -42.94 -20.24
C ALA A 91 -3.62 -42.06 -19.02
N ASP A 92 -4.38 -41.31 -18.24
CA ASP A 92 -5.72 -41.47 -17.68
C ASP A 92 -6.09 -40.09 -17.07
N ALA A 93 -7.38 -39.77 -17.05
CA ALA A 93 -7.88 -38.43 -16.80
C ALA A 93 -8.09 -38.14 -15.30
N ARG A 94 -7.64 -36.95 -14.83
CA ARG A 94 -8.41 -36.07 -13.91
C ARG A 94 -7.76 -34.69 -13.68
N LYS A 95 -8.54 -33.68 -14.09
CA LYS A 95 -8.58 -32.25 -13.68
C LYS A 95 -7.42 -31.32 -14.04
N ARG A 96 -7.67 -30.56 -15.13
CA ARG A 96 -7.04 -29.27 -15.48
C ARG A 96 -7.34 -28.21 -14.41
N ILE A 97 -6.30 -27.53 -13.94
CA ILE A 97 -6.34 -26.11 -13.55
C ILE A 97 -5.38 -25.41 -14.52
N SER A 98 -5.85 -24.31 -15.09
CA SER A 98 -5.19 -23.47 -16.08
C SER A 98 -3.88 -22.88 -15.55
N LEU A 99 -2.90 -22.83 -16.46
CA LEU A 99 -1.60 -22.20 -16.28
C LEU A 99 -1.80 -20.67 -16.32
N ASP A 100 -1.86 -20.02 -15.16
CA ASP A 100 -1.64 -18.57 -15.08
C ASP A 100 -0.12 -18.33 -15.03
N LYS A 101 0.33 -17.41 -15.87
CA LYS A 101 1.69 -16.88 -15.90
C LYS A 101 1.94 -16.17 -14.56
N GLU A 102 2.77 -16.75 -13.69
CA GLU A 102 3.22 -16.07 -12.47
C GLU A 102 4.26 -15.01 -12.83
N GLY A 103 3.82 -13.75 -12.90
CA GLY A 103 4.69 -12.60 -12.64
C GLY A 103 5.23 -12.61 -11.20
N PRO A 104 6.12 -11.69 -10.82
CA PRO A 104 6.67 -11.64 -9.47
C PRO A 104 5.51 -11.59 -8.47
N THR A 105 5.41 -12.63 -7.65
CA THR A 105 4.35 -12.75 -6.65
C THR A 105 4.51 -11.60 -5.67
N VAL A 106 3.65 -10.59 -5.81
CA VAL A 106 3.47 -9.56 -4.80
C VAL A 106 3.10 -10.28 -3.52
N VAL A 107 3.98 -10.17 -2.52
CA VAL A 107 3.67 -10.66 -1.17
C VAL A 107 2.53 -9.80 -0.67
N HIS A 108 1.30 -10.28 -0.85
CA HIS A 108 0.18 -9.79 -0.06
C HIS A 108 0.55 -10.07 1.39
N GLN A 109 0.81 -9.01 2.18
CA GLN A 109 0.79 -9.12 3.63
C GLN A 109 -0.49 -9.87 3.98
N LYS A 110 -0.36 -11.09 4.49
CA LYS A 110 -1.53 -11.81 5.00
C LYS A 110 -2.10 -10.91 6.09
N PRO A 111 -3.33 -10.41 5.92
CA PRO A 111 -3.90 -9.48 6.88
C PRO A 111 -3.78 -10.11 8.26
N GLY A 112 -3.25 -9.38 9.25
CA GLY A 112 -3.15 -9.88 10.61
C GLY A 112 -4.50 -10.41 11.11
N HIS A 113 -4.51 -11.15 12.22
CA HIS A 113 -5.72 -11.83 12.71
C HIS A 113 -6.95 -10.92 12.78
N LEU A 114 -6.74 -9.62 13.06
CA LEU A 114 -7.77 -8.59 13.10
C LEU A 114 -8.26 -8.14 11.73
N GLN A 115 -7.33 -7.85 10.82
CA GLN A 115 -7.62 -7.46 9.45
C GLN A 115 -8.36 -8.60 8.72
N THR A 116 -7.99 -9.86 9.00
CA THR A 116 -8.68 -11.05 8.49
C THR A 116 -10.08 -11.23 9.10
N ILE A 117 -10.24 -11.01 10.42
CA ILE A 117 -11.54 -11.15 11.08
C ILE A 117 -12.53 -10.09 10.59
N PHE A 118 -12.11 -8.84 10.47
CA PHE A 118 -12.99 -7.70 10.23
C PHE A 118 -12.98 -7.18 8.79
N GLY A 119 -12.11 -7.69 7.92
CA GLY A 119 -11.95 -7.19 6.56
C GLY A 119 -11.37 -5.77 6.50
N LEU A 120 -10.50 -5.43 7.46
CA LEU A 120 -9.91 -4.10 7.59
C LEU A 120 -8.66 -3.95 6.68
N PRO A 121 -8.26 -2.71 6.34
CA PRO A 121 -7.01 -2.46 5.62
C PRO A 121 -5.81 -3.12 6.31
N PRO A 122 -4.79 -3.57 5.55
CA PRO A 122 -3.56 -4.12 6.12
C PRO A 122 -2.85 -3.13 7.06
N ASP A 123 -3.00 -1.82 6.79
CA ASP A 123 -2.39 -0.72 7.55
C ASP A 123 -3.14 -0.38 8.85
N GLU A 124 -4.29 -1.00 9.10
CA GLU A 124 -5.07 -0.79 10.32
C GLU A 124 -4.41 -1.53 11.49
N VAL A 125 -3.65 -0.81 12.31
CA VAL A 125 -2.97 -1.38 13.49
C VAL A 125 -3.84 -1.23 14.73
N VAL A 126 -3.98 -2.30 15.51
CA VAL A 126 -4.64 -2.26 16.82
C VAL A 126 -3.69 -1.74 17.87
N GLU A 127 -4.07 -0.65 18.51
CA GLU A 127 -3.34 -0.02 19.63
C GLU A 127 -3.65 -0.74 20.94
N HIS A 128 -4.93 -1.08 21.17
CA HIS A 128 -5.39 -1.64 22.43
C HIS A 128 -6.41 -2.77 22.23
N SER A 129 -6.35 -3.79 23.09
CA SER A 129 -7.38 -4.83 23.14
C SER A 129 -7.86 -5.09 24.57
N TYR A 130 -9.17 -5.28 24.73
CA TYR A 130 -9.80 -5.53 26.02
C TYR A 130 -10.82 -6.66 25.91
N SER A 131 -10.81 -7.58 26.87
CA SER A 131 -11.90 -8.55 27.04
C SER A 131 -13.15 -7.82 27.52
N CYS A 132 -14.29 -8.13 26.91
CA CYS A 132 -15.60 -7.57 27.28
C CYS A 132 -16.73 -8.48 26.81
N ALA A 133 -17.97 -8.06 27.01
CA ALA A 133 -19.14 -8.70 26.43
C ALA A 133 -20.03 -7.68 25.74
N LEU A 134 -20.50 -7.98 24.53
CA LEU A 134 -21.50 -7.17 23.85
C LEU A 134 -22.89 -7.51 24.42
N GLU A 135 -23.62 -6.50 24.86
CA GLU A 135 -25.00 -6.64 25.31
C GLU A 135 -25.95 -6.65 24.10
N ARG A 136 -26.86 -7.64 24.14
CA ARG A 136 -27.99 -7.90 23.23
C ARG A 136 -29.03 -8.70 24.02
N SER A 137 -29.80 -9.57 23.36
CA SER A 137 -30.66 -10.56 24.03
C SER A 137 -29.92 -11.41 25.08
N PHE A 138 -28.62 -11.60 24.90
CA PHE A 138 -27.69 -12.19 25.87
C PHE A 138 -26.34 -11.46 25.81
N LEU A 139 -25.48 -11.69 26.80
CA LEU A 139 -24.10 -11.21 26.81
C LEU A 139 -23.22 -12.09 25.92
N TYR A 140 -22.72 -11.53 24.82
CA TYR A 140 -21.77 -12.20 23.96
C TYR A 140 -20.35 -11.85 24.41
N HIS A 141 -19.68 -12.73 25.15
CA HIS A 141 -18.29 -12.55 25.55
C HIS A 141 -17.34 -12.55 24.35
N GLY A 142 -16.42 -11.60 24.34
CA GLY A 142 -15.51 -11.39 23.23
C GLY A 142 -14.41 -10.42 23.59
N ARG A 143 -13.84 -9.82 22.56
CA ARG A 143 -12.78 -8.82 22.69
C ARG A 143 -13.13 -7.60 21.86
N ILE A 144 -12.93 -6.43 22.45
CA ILE A 144 -12.94 -5.15 21.76
C ILE A 144 -11.50 -4.80 21.42
N TYR A 145 -11.31 -4.25 20.23
CA TYR A 145 -10.04 -3.84 19.66
C TYR A 145 -10.18 -2.37 19.27
N VAL A 146 -9.20 -1.57 19.66
CA VAL A 146 -9.12 -0.14 19.37
C VAL A 146 -7.95 0.05 18.42
N SER A 147 -8.23 0.49 17.20
CA SER A 147 -7.24 0.84 16.19
C SER A 147 -7.29 2.33 15.87
N LEU A 148 -6.42 2.75 14.96
CA LEU A 148 -6.28 4.14 14.52
C LEU A 148 -7.58 4.73 13.93
N TRP A 149 -8.41 3.92 13.27
CA TRP A 149 -9.60 4.40 12.55
C TRP A 149 -10.89 3.72 13.00
N HIS A 150 -10.80 2.58 13.70
CA HIS A 150 -11.95 1.76 14.04
C HIS A 150 -11.93 1.26 15.49
N ILE A 151 -13.11 1.04 16.04
CA ILE A 151 -13.33 0.19 17.21
C ILE A 151 -14.04 -1.07 16.73
N CYS A 152 -13.41 -2.22 16.93
CA CYS A 152 -13.92 -3.49 16.45
C CYS A 152 -14.23 -4.42 17.62
N PHE A 153 -15.29 -5.21 17.53
CA PHE A 153 -15.61 -6.24 18.53
C PHE A 153 -15.84 -7.60 17.87
N TYR A 154 -15.16 -8.62 18.41
CA TYR A 154 -15.29 -9.99 17.95
C TYR A 154 -15.69 -10.91 19.10
N SER A 155 -16.67 -11.77 18.84
CA SER A 155 -17.07 -12.87 19.73
C SER A 155 -17.26 -14.14 18.91
N ASN A 156 -16.85 -15.27 19.48
CA ASN A 156 -17.08 -16.59 18.93
C ASN A 156 -17.54 -17.52 20.06
N ILE A 157 -18.85 -17.57 20.29
CA ILE A 157 -19.46 -18.41 21.32
C ILE A 157 -20.51 -19.28 20.65
N PHE A 158 -20.56 -20.57 21.01
CA PHE A 158 -21.47 -21.57 20.44
C PHE A 158 -21.43 -21.65 18.91
N SER A 159 -20.23 -21.51 18.33
CA SER A 159 -20.00 -21.48 16.87
C SER A 159 -20.71 -20.33 16.13
N LYS A 160 -21.25 -19.35 16.86
CA LYS A 160 -21.83 -18.13 16.30
C LYS A 160 -20.79 -17.01 16.38
N GLN A 161 -20.32 -16.58 15.20
CA GLN A 161 -19.42 -15.44 15.10
C GLN A 161 -20.21 -14.13 15.10
N ILE A 162 -19.81 -13.20 15.96
CA ILE A 162 -20.33 -11.84 16.01
C ILE A 162 -19.18 -10.89 15.77
N LYS A 163 -19.37 -10.00 14.79
CA LYS A 163 -18.43 -8.98 14.38
C LYS A 163 -19.14 -7.64 14.41
N VAL A 164 -18.55 -6.65 15.06
CA VAL A 164 -19.00 -5.25 15.04
C VAL A 164 -17.81 -4.40 14.63
N VAL A 165 -18.03 -3.49 13.69
CA VAL A 165 -17.02 -2.50 13.27
C VAL A 165 -17.64 -1.11 13.39
N LEU A 166 -17.02 -0.27 14.22
CA LEU A 166 -17.45 1.10 14.51
C LEU A 166 -16.34 2.07 14.03
N PRO A 167 -16.52 2.78 12.91
CA PRO A 167 -15.59 3.82 12.50
C PRO A 167 -15.51 4.94 13.53
N LEU A 168 -14.31 5.38 13.91
CA LEU A 168 -14.12 6.46 14.90
C LEU A 168 -14.80 7.77 14.47
N ARG A 169 -14.88 8.02 13.15
CA ARG A 169 -15.58 9.17 12.56
C ARG A 169 -17.08 9.23 12.88
N ASP A 170 -17.69 8.07 13.09
CA ASP A 170 -19.13 7.90 13.25
C ASP A 170 -19.54 7.93 14.72
N ILE A 171 -18.56 7.94 15.64
CA ILE A 171 -18.79 8.03 17.08
C ILE A 171 -19.20 9.45 17.43
N ASP A 172 -20.33 9.54 18.14
CA ASP A 172 -20.87 10.77 18.69
C ASP A 172 -20.43 10.93 20.16
N GLU A 173 -20.62 9.87 20.95
CA GLU A 173 -20.38 9.93 22.39
C GLU A 173 -19.99 8.55 22.95
N ILE A 174 -19.09 8.53 23.94
CA ILE A 174 -18.76 7.34 24.73
C ILE A 174 -19.11 7.64 26.18
N THR A 175 -20.01 6.86 26.78
CA THR A 175 -20.45 7.05 28.16
C THR A 175 -20.20 5.82 29.02
N LYS A 176 -19.97 6.07 30.31
CA LYS A 176 -19.98 5.03 31.34
C LYS A 176 -21.44 4.72 31.65
N SER A 177 -21.83 3.47 31.47
CA SER A 177 -23.17 2.97 31.77
C SER A 177 -23.11 1.83 32.79
N GLN A 178 -24.28 1.35 33.17
CA GLN A 178 -24.45 0.19 34.04
C GLN A 178 -25.50 -0.73 33.42
N LEU A 179 -25.19 -2.01 33.31
CA LEU A 179 -26.12 -3.05 32.92
C LEU A 179 -26.64 -3.73 34.21
N ALA A 180 -27.95 -3.68 34.44
CA ALA A 180 -28.53 -3.98 35.75
C ALA A 180 -27.86 -3.13 36.88
N VAL A 181 -28.10 -3.49 38.14
CA VAL A 181 -27.68 -2.65 39.28
C VAL A 181 -26.16 -2.71 39.56
N ILE A 182 -25.45 -3.75 39.07
CA ILE A 182 -24.08 -4.06 39.54
C ILE A 182 -23.05 -4.20 38.40
N ASN A 183 -23.43 -4.37 37.13
CA ASN A 183 -22.44 -4.64 36.07
C ASN A 183 -22.00 -3.35 35.35
N PRO A 184 -20.76 -2.86 35.55
CA PRO A 184 -20.29 -1.64 34.89
C PRO A 184 -20.14 -1.87 33.38
N ALA A 185 -20.72 -0.96 32.59
CA ALA A 185 -20.73 -1.02 31.14
C ALA A 185 -20.18 0.27 30.50
N ILE A 186 -19.90 0.19 29.21
CA ILE A 186 -19.52 1.30 28.34
C ILE A 186 -20.54 1.33 27.21
N THR A 187 -21.16 2.48 26.99
CA THR A 187 -22.07 2.71 25.88
C THR A 187 -21.41 3.61 24.85
N ILE A 188 -21.40 3.19 23.59
CA ILE A 188 -20.90 3.96 22.47
C ILE A 188 -22.09 4.36 21.62
N PHE A 189 -22.30 5.66 21.46
CA PHE A 189 -23.31 6.26 20.60
C PHE A 189 -22.69 6.62 19.26
N LEU A 190 -23.35 6.25 18.18
CA LEU A 190 -23.03 6.68 16.83
C LEU A 190 -23.96 7.81 16.40
N ARG A 191 -23.47 8.65 15.50
CA ARG A 191 -24.24 9.75 14.89
C ARG A 191 -25.48 9.22 14.17
N THR A 192 -26.53 10.04 14.15
CA THR A 192 -27.77 9.74 13.44
C THR A 192 -27.48 9.49 11.95
N GLY A 193 -27.91 8.34 11.42
CA GLY A 193 -27.65 7.91 10.04
C GLY A 193 -26.36 7.10 9.83
N ALA A 194 -25.50 6.96 10.84
CA ALA A 194 -24.35 6.07 10.78
C ALA A 194 -24.78 4.62 11.05
N GLY A 195 -24.60 3.75 10.05
CA GLY A 195 -24.85 2.32 10.18
C GLY A 195 -23.61 1.60 10.71
N GLY A 196 -23.64 1.13 11.97
CA GLY A 196 -22.60 0.22 12.45
C GLY A 196 -22.64 -1.09 11.65
N HIS A 197 -21.51 -1.51 11.12
CA HIS A 197 -21.43 -2.73 10.29
C HIS A 197 -21.43 -3.99 11.18
N GLY A 198 -22.25 -4.98 10.81
CA GLY A 198 -22.20 -6.36 11.31
C GLY A 198 -23.39 -6.84 12.14
N VAL A 199 -23.87 -6.07 13.13
CA VAL A 199 -25.00 -6.46 14.01
C VAL A 199 -26.05 -5.34 14.06
N PRO A 200 -27.36 -5.65 13.90
CA PRO A 200 -28.43 -4.65 14.02
C PRO A 200 -28.28 -3.85 15.30
N SER A 201 -28.17 -2.53 15.22
CA SER A 201 -27.96 -1.65 16.37
C SER A 201 -29.17 -1.57 17.30
N LEU A 202 -28.96 -1.19 18.56
CA LEU A 202 -30.07 -0.77 19.41
C LEU A 202 -30.45 0.66 19.01
N ALA A 203 -31.66 0.82 18.47
CA ALA A 203 -32.19 2.14 18.14
C ALA A 203 -32.52 2.91 19.42
N CYS A 204 -32.08 4.15 19.50
CA CYS A 204 -32.51 5.09 20.51
C CYS A 204 -33.78 5.85 20.02
N PRO A 205 -34.66 6.31 20.93
CA PRO A 205 -35.81 7.13 20.56
C PRO A 205 -35.46 8.44 19.84
N ASP A 206 -34.21 8.92 19.99
CA ASP A 206 -33.67 10.11 19.34
C ASP A 206 -33.10 9.84 17.93
N GLY A 207 -33.22 8.60 17.42
CA GLY A 207 -32.70 8.19 16.11
C GLY A 207 -31.21 7.84 16.08
N ARG A 208 -30.49 7.98 17.21
CA ARG A 208 -29.10 7.53 17.33
C ARG A 208 -29.00 6.02 17.47
N VAL A 209 -27.83 5.51 17.11
CA VAL A 209 -27.48 4.09 17.24
C VAL A 209 -26.58 3.93 18.45
N ARG A 210 -26.84 2.92 19.30
CA ARG A 210 -25.95 2.62 20.44
C ARG A 210 -25.48 1.16 20.48
N TYR A 211 -24.27 0.98 21.01
CA TYR A 211 -23.68 -0.31 21.36
C TYR A 211 -23.31 -0.30 22.85
N ILE A 212 -23.67 -1.36 23.56
CA ILE A 212 -23.41 -1.48 25.00
C ILE A 212 -22.45 -2.65 25.22
N PHE A 213 -21.33 -2.38 25.87
CA PHE A 213 -20.32 -3.37 26.22
C PHE A 213 -20.19 -3.46 27.74
N ALA A 214 -20.14 -4.67 28.29
CA ALA A 214 -20.04 -4.93 29.73
C ALA A 214 -18.86 -5.85 30.04
N SER A 215 -18.71 -6.22 31.31
CA SER A 215 -17.72 -7.23 31.76
C SER A 215 -16.25 -6.84 31.50
N PHE A 216 -15.94 -5.55 31.57
CA PHE A 216 -14.56 -5.07 31.50
C PHE A 216 -13.81 -5.32 32.81
N TRP A 217 -12.60 -5.86 32.73
CA TRP A 217 -11.71 -5.99 33.89
C TRP A 217 -11.42 -4.64 34.57
N ASN A 218 -11.19 -3.60 33.76
CA ASN A 218 -11.02 -2.23 34.22
C ASN A 218 -11.73 -1.26 33.28
N ARG A 219 -13.03 -1.07 33.49
CA ARG A 219 -13.89 -0.17 32.70
C ARG A 219 -13.27 1.22 32.54
N ASN A 220 -12.76 1.80 33.62
CA ASN A 220 -12.28 3.19 33.60
C ASN A 220 -11.01 3.34 32.74
N ARG A 221 -10.11 2.36 32.75
CA ARG A 221 -8.94 2.34 31.85
C ARG A 221 -9.37 2.23 30.39
N THR A 222 -10.34 1.34 30.11
CA THR A 222 -10.86 1.16 28.75
C THR A 222 -11.56 2.43 28.24
N VAL A 223 -12.40 3.07 29.06
CA VAL A 223 -13.05 4.34 28.68
C VAL A 223 -12.02 5.40 28.31
N ARG A 224 -10.98 5.59 29.15
CA ARG A 224 -9.90 6.55 28.83
C ARG A 224 -9.20 6.24 27.51
N ALA A 225 -8.95 4.97 27.22
CA ALA A 225 -8.33 4.56 25.97
C ALA A 225 -9.23 4.83 24.75
N LEU A 226 -10.53 4.56 24.87
CA LEU A 226 -11.50 4.84 23.81
C LEU A 226 -11.67 6.34 23.58
N GLU A 227 -11.81 7.13 24.66
CA GLU A 227 -11.87 8.60 24.60
C GLU A 227 -10.58 9.18 23.98
N GLN A 228 -9.42 8.65 24.35
CA GLN A 228 -8.14 9.08 23.79
C GLN A 228 -8.04 8.75 22.29
N ALA A 229 -8.47 7.57 21.85
CA ALA A 229 -8.47 7.20 20.45
C ALA A 229 -9.38 8.13 19.62
N VAL A 230 -10.59 8.41 20.11
CA VAL A 230 -11.50 9.38 19.47
C VAL A 230 -10.90 10.79 19.44
N LYS A 231 -10.27 11.23 20.54
CA LYS A 231 -9.60 12.54 20.60
C LYS A 231 -8.45 12.63 19.60
N ASN A 232 -7.58 11.63 19.57
CA ASN A 232 -6.45 11.55 18.63
C ASN A 232 -6.94 11.63 17.18
N PHE A 233 -8.00 10.88 16.86
CA PHE A 233 -8.63 10.91 15.54
C PHE A 233 -9.13 12.33 15.18
N HIS A 234 -9.83 13.02 16.08
CA HIS A 234 -10.30 14.39 15.80
C HIS A 234 -9.14 15.39 15.67
N THR A 235 -8.13 15.32 16.54
CA THR A 235 -6.94 16.19 16.43
C THR A 235 -6.18 16.00 15.13
N MET A 236 -6.12 14.75 14.65
CA MET A 236 -5.52 14.43 13.35
C MET A 236 -6.31 15.07 12.19
N ILE A 237 -7.64 14.96 12.20
CA ILE A 237 -8.51 15.58 11.18
C ILE A 237 -8.42 17.11 11.21
N GLU A 238 -8.31 17.73 12.40
CA GLU A 238 -8.18 19.18 12.52
C GLU A 238 -6.81 19.70 12.04
N ALA A 239 -5.72 19.03 12.42
CA ALA A 239 -4.38 19.33 11.92
C ALA A 239 -4.32 19.18 10.39
N GLU A 240 -5.02 18.19 9.84
CA GLU A 240 -5.15 17.98 8.40
C GLU A 240 -5.89 19.13 7.69
N LYS A 241 -7.00 19.63 8.25
CA LYS A 241 -7.71 20.81 7.71
C LYS A 241 -6.84 22.06 7.72
N GLN A 242 -6.05 22.26 8.78
CA GLN A 242 -5.15 23.40 8.89
C GLN A 242 -4.00 23.33 7.87
N GLU A 243 -3.41 22.15 7.67
CA GLU A 243 -2.36 22.01 6.65
C GLU A 243 -2.93 22.13 5.23
N HIS A 244 -4.13 21.60 4.95
CA HIS A 244 -4.81 21.80 3.67
C HIS A 244 -5.03 23.29 3.36
N ALA A 245 -5.49 24.08 4.34
CA ALA A 245 -5.64 25.53 4.17
C ALA A 245 -4.29 26.22 3.87
N ARG A 246 -3.21 25.75 4.49
CA ARG A 246 -1.85 26.26 4.24
C ARG A 246 -1.31 25.86 2.87
N SER A 247 -1.48 24.62 2.44
CA SER A 247 -1.06 24.14 1.11
C SER A 247 -1.86 24.82 -0.01
N ALA A 248 -3.17 24.98 0.14
CA ALA A 248 -3.99 25.70 -0.84
C ALA A 248 -3.54 27.18 -0.99
N LEU A 249 -3.14 27.83 0.09
CA LEU A 249 -2.55 29.17 0.05
C LEU A 249 -1.19 29.21 -0.68
N ARG A 250 -0.38 28.15 -0.57
CA ARG A 250 0.87 28.03 -1.33
C ARG A 250 0.59 27.87 -2.83
N ALA A 251 -0.37 27.02 -3.20
CA ALA A 251 -0.76 26.77 -4.59
C ALA A 251 -1.36 28.02 -5.28
N LEU A 252 -2.17 28.80 -4.57
CA LEU A 252 -2.77 30.04 -5.09
C LEU A 252 -1.75 31.18 -5.29
N SER A 253 -0.56 31.08 -4.71
CA SER A 253 0.52 32.06 -4.93
C SER A 253 1.28 31.82 -6.24
N GLY A 254 1.02 30.71 -6.95
CA GLY A 254 1.79 30.27 -8.12
C GLY A 254 1.14 30.44 -9.49
N SER A 255 -0.14 30.84 -9.60
CA SER A 255 -0.84 30.80 -10.90
C SER A 255 -1.39 32.16 -11.35
N ARG A 256 -0.88 32.65 -12.48
CA ARG A 256 -1.37 33.81 -13.24
C ARG A 256 -1.58 33.41 -14.71
N ASN A 257 -2.82 33.08 -15.04
CA ASN A 257 -3.51 33.02 -16.37
C ASN A 257 -2.86 32.07 -17.43
N ASN A 258 -3.53 31.47 -18.41
CA ASN A 258 -4.74 31.78 -19.18
C ASN A 258 -5.15 30.47 -19.91
N SER A 259 -6.42 30.09 -19.94
CA SER A 259 -6.88 28.90 -20.70
C SER A 259 -7.14 29.26 -22.16
N MET A 260 -6.49 28.56 -23.10
CA MET A 260 -6.93 28.44 -24.49
C MET A 260 -6.93 26.95 -24.86
N GLU A 261 -8.13 26.43 -25.10
CA GLU A 261 -8.36 25.08 -25.63
C GLU A 261 -7.93 25.02 -27.12
N VAL A 262 -7.21 23.97 -27.50
CA VAL A 262 -6.90 23.66 -28.91
C VAL A 262 -7.22 22.19 -29.19
N ASP A 263 -8.08 21.99 -30.19
CA ASP A 263 -8.53 20.71 -30.77
C ASP A 263 -7.40 19.98 -31.50
N VAL A 264 -7.36 18.64 -31.38
CA VAL A 264 -6.40 17.77 -32.10
C VAL A 264 -7.14 16.94 -33.16
N PRO A 265 -6.70 16.94 -34.44
CA PRO A 265 -7.32 16.15 -35.50
C PRO A 265 -7.05 14.64 -35.41
N GLU A 266 -8.07 13.90 -35.79
CA GLU A 266 -8.22 12.45 -35.83
C GLU A 266 -7.60 11.86 -37.12
N GLU A 267 -6.49 11.10 -37.01
CA GLU A 267 -6.11 10.06 -37.99
C GLU A 267 -4.88 9.23 -37.53
N CYS A 268 -5.14 8.13 -36.80
CA CYS A 268 -4.29 6.91 -36.72
C CYS A 268 -5.02 5.81 -35.91
N ALA A 269 -6.19 5.36 -36.40
CA ALA A 269 -7.13 4.56 -35.60
C ALA A 269 -7.06 3.03 -35.79
N ASP A 270 -6.17 2.48 -36.62
CA ASP A 270 -6.35 1.09 -37.10
C ASP A 270 -5.51 0.01 -36.38
N LEU A 271 -4.82 0.32 -35.28
CA LEU A 271 -4.13 -0.68 -34.43
C LEU A 271 -4.33 -0.52 -32.91
N THR A 272 -5.00 0.53 -32.46
CA THR A 272 -5.11 0.93 -31.04
C THR A 272 -6.15 0.16 -30.22
N GLY A 273 -6.94 -0.74 -30.83
CA GLY A 273 -8.04 -1.45 -30.15
C GLY A 273 -7.62 -2.62 -29.23
N LEU A 274 -6.35 -3.01 -29.20
CA LEU A 274 -5.85 -4.16 -28.43
C LEU A 274 -4.92 -3.80 -27.25
N LEU A 275 -4.41 -2.57 -27.21
CA LEU A 275 -3.42 -2.14 -26.22
C LEU A 275 -4.10 -1.48 -25.02
N GLN A 276 -3.59 -1.77 -23.83
CA GLN A 276 -4.15 -1.23 -22.60
C GLN A 276 -3.58 0.16 -22.31
N PRO A 277 -4.39 1.14 -21.88
CA PRO A 277 -3.87 2.41 -21.38
C PRO A 277 -2.97 2.16 -20.15
N PHE A 278 -1.75 2.71 -20.16
CA PHE A 278 -0.80 2.53 -19.06
C PHE A 278 -1.21 3.33 -17.81
N VAL A 279 -1.72 4.56 -18.00
CA VAL A 279 -2.23 5.43 -16.92
C VAL A 279 -3.75 5.63 -17.01
N LYS A 280 -4.34 6.05 -15.90
CA LYS A 280 -5.76 6.40 -15.78
C LYS A 280 -5.98 7.88 -16.06
N GLU A 281 -6.39 8.20 -17.28
CA GLU A 281 -6.57 9.59 -17.72
C GLU A 281 -7.58 10.38 -16.89
N ASP A 282 -8.61 9.72 -16.38
CA ASP A 282 -9.69 10.34 -15.60
C ASP A 282 -9.22 10.94 -14.26
N VAL A 283 -8.04 10.57 -13.79
CA VAL A 283 -7.49 11.08 -12.52
C VAL A 283 -6.40 12.12 -12.70
N LEU A 284 -5.89 12.32 -13.92
CA LEU A 284 -4.75 13.20 -14.18
C LEU A 284 -5.17 14.67 -14.14
N VAL A 285 -4.34 15.48 -13.48
CA VAL A 285 -4.46 16.94 -13.43
C VAL A 285 -3.13 17.54 -13.87
N SER A 286 -3.14 18.56 -14.72
CA SER A 286 -1.91 19.24 -15.15
C SER A 286 -1.20 19.88 -13.95
N VAL A 287 0.09 19.61 -13.82
CA VAL A 287 0.98 20.05 -12.74
C VAL A 287 2.02 21.03 -13.26
N PHE A 288 2.48 20.84 -14.51
CA PHE A 288 3.47 21.70 -15.14
C PHE A 288 3.20 21.81 -16.64
N ASP A 289 3.32 23.01 -17.18
CA ASP A 289 3.34 23.29 -18.61
C ASP A 289 4.48 24.27 -18.88
N GLY A 290 5.35 23.94 -19.84
CA GLY A 290 6.47 24.79 -20.18
C GLY A 290 7.23 24.34 -21.42
N ALA A 291 8.27 25.09 -21.78
CA ALA A 291 9.13 24.77 -22.92
C ALA A 291 10.58 24.57 -22.49
N PHE A 292 11.25 23.60 -23.11
CA PHE A 292 12.66 23.29 -22.87
C PHE A 292 13.49 23.42 -24.15
N PRO A 293 14.77 23.84 -24.04
CA PRO A 293 15.67 24.04 -25.18
C PRO A 293 16.28 22.70 -25.67
N CYS A 294 15.44 21.72 -25.96
CA CYS A 294 15.81 20.46 -26.59
C CYS A 294 14.64 19.92 -27.41
N THR A 295 14.90 19.00 -28.35
CA THR A 295 13.84 18.27 -29.05
C THR A 295 13.34 17.08 -28.22
N ALA A 296 12.19 16.49 -28.57
CA ALA A 296 11.69 15.29 -27.89
C ALA A 296 12.68 14.10 -27.95
N ASP A 297 13.36 13.90 -29.10
CA ASP A 297 14.43 12.90 -29.25
C ASP A 297 15.59 13.17 -28.28
N GLN A 298 16.04 14.43 -28.18
CA GLN A 298 17.10 14.80 -27.25
C GLN A 298 16.64 14.67 -25.80
N PHE A 299 15.39 15.02 -25.49
CA PHE A 299 14.80 14.85 -24.17
C PHE A 299 14.83 13.38 -23.73
N PHE A 300 14.38 12.47 -24.61
CA PHE A 300 14.43 11.03 -24.35
C PHE A 300 15.86 10.53 -24.11
N ASN A 301 16.77 10.83 -25.03
CA ASN A 301 18.15 10.35 -24.96
C ASN A 301 18.92 10.90 -23.75
N ASN A 302 18.66 12.15 -23.37
CA ASN A 302 19.38 12.80 -22.28
C ASN A 302 18.83 12.44 -20.90
N LEU A 303 17.53 12.16 -20.76
CA LEU A 303 16.87 12.05 -19.45
C LEU A 303 16.29 10.65 -19.15
N ILE A 304 15.81 9.93 -20.15
CA ILE A 304 14.95 8.75 -19.98
C ILE A 304 15.67 7.46 -20.40
N ASN A 305 16.47 7.51 -21.47
CA ASN A 305 17.20 6.37 -22.01
C ASN A 305 18.07 5.66 -20.95
N ASP A 306 18.37 4.38 -21.14
CA ASP A 306 19.18 3.56 -20.23
C ASP A 306 20.62 4.07 -20.09
N ASP A 307 21.15 4.76 -21.10
CA ASP A 307 22.48 5.40 -21.04
C ASP A 307 22.49 6.70 -20.21
N SER A 308 21.32 7.20 -19.79
CA SER A 308 21.21 8.43 -18.98
C SER A 308 21.40 8.15 -17.49
N THR A 309 22.21 8.99 -16.84
CA THR A 309 22.36 9.00 -15.38
C THR A 309 21.30 9.84 -14.68
N TYR A 310 20.48 10.60 -15.43
CA TYR A 310 19.58 11.61 -14.90
C TYR A 310 18.60 11.06 -13.88
N THR A 311 17.94 9.92 -14.17
CA THR A 311 16.95 9.33 -13.25
C THR A 311 17.59 8.98 -11.90
N THR A 312 18.79 8.40 -11.90
CA THR A 312 19.50 8.03 -10.68
C THR A 312 19.97 9.28 -9.92
N GLU A 313 20.48 10.29 -10.63
CA GLU A 313 20.90 11.57 -10.04
C GLU A 313 19.72 12.33 -9.41
N TYR A 314 18.59 12.39 -10.11
CA TYR A 314 17.34 12.99 -9.63
C TYR A 314 16.86 12.32 -8.33
N ARG A 315 16.83 10.98 -8.30
CA ARG A 315 16.45 10.21 -7.11
C ARG A 315 17.43 10.42 -5.96
N THR A 316 18.72 10.46 -6.25
CA THR A 316 19.76 10.73 -5.26
C THR A 316 19.62 12.15 -4.68
N ALA A 317 19.30 13.14 -5.51
CA ALA A 317 19.08 14.52 -5.06
C ALA A 317 17.87 14.64 -4.12
N ARG A 318 16.83 13.82 -4.33
CA ARG A 318 15.68 13.67 -3.43
C ARG A 318 15.99 12.90 -2.14
N GLN A 319 17.22 12.41 -1.98
CA GLN A 319 17.66 11.57 -0.86
C GLN A 319 16.97 10.19 -0.82
N ASP A 320 16.50 9.71 -1.99
CA ASP A 320 15.99 8.35 -2.12
C ASP A 320 17.12 7.33 -1.93
N LYS A 321 16.80 6.19 -1.32
CA LYS A 321 17.74 5.11 -0.99
C LYS A 321 17.40 3.84 -1.75
N ASP A 322 18.35 2.91 -1.79
CA ASP A 322 18.18 1.57 -2.38
C ASP A 322 17.63 1.63 -3.82
N ILE A 323 18.11 2.59 -4.62
CA ILE A 323 17.66 2.82 -5.99
C ILE A 323 18.09 1.64 -6.87
N ASN A 324 17.10 0.95 -7.44
CA ASN A 324 17.28 -0.15 -8.38
C ASN A 324 16.45 0.16 -9.63
N LEU A 325 17.13 0.55 -10.70
CA LEU A 325 16.53 0.90 -11.98
C LEU A 325 16.74 -0.24 -12.98
N GLY A 326 15.66 -0.80 -13.50
CA GLY A 326 15.68 -1.79 -14.58
C GLY A 326 16.00 -1.17 -15.94
N GLN A 327 16.27 -2.02 -16.92
CA GLN A 327 16.49 -1.61 -18.31
C GLN A 327 15.17 -1.58 -19.09
N TRP A 328 15.09 -0.72 -20.10
CA TRP A 328 13.98 -0.66 -21.03
C TRP A 328 13.84 -1.97 -21.82
N HIS A 329 12.61 -2.45 -21.94
CA HIS A 329 12.27 -3.63 -22.73
C HIS A 329 10.87 -3.49 -23.34
N LEU A 330 10.59 -4.25 -24.38
CA LEU A 330 9.26 -4.30 -24.99
C LEU A 330 8.31 -5.13 -24.13
N ALA A 331 7.04 -4.73 -24.06
CA ALA A 331 5.95 -5.51 -23.47
C ALA A 331 4.90 -5.83 -24.53
N ASP A 332 4.23 -6.98 -24.40
CA ASP A 332 3.19 -7.39 -25.34
C ASP A 332 1.88 -6.61 -25.10
N GLU A 333 1.69 -6.07 -23.90
CA GLU A 333 0.45 -5.46 -23.41
C GLU A 333 0.35 -3.95 -23.69
N TYR A 334 1.48 -3.28 -23.94
CA TYR A 334 1.60 -1.83 -24.11
C TYR A 334 2.35 -1.51 -25.40
N ASP A 335 2.15 -0.32 -25.95
CA ASP A 335 3.05 0.21 -26.97
C ASP A 335 4.41 0.59 -26.36
N GLY A 336 5.35 1.03 -27.19
CA GLY A 336 6.64 1.54 -26.73
C GLY A 336 7.46 0.56 -25.89
N GLN A 337 8.13 1.10 -24.88
CA GLN A 337 9.03 0.39 -23.98
C GLN A 337 8.59 0.57 -22.54
N VAL A 338 8.86 -0.43 -21.70
CA VAL A 338 8.59 -0.40 -20.26
C VAL A 338 9.84 -0.73 -19.44
N ARG A 339 9.90 -0.24 -18.20
CA ARG A 339 10.87 -0.68 -17.19
C ARG A 339 10.33 -0.51 -15.78
N GLU A 340 11.03 -1.08 -14.80
CA GLU A 340 10.68 -1.01 -13.39
C GLU A 340 11.77 -0.26 -12.60
N LEU A 341 11.36 0.60 -11.68
CA LEU A 341 12.21 1.28 -10.70
C LEU A 341 11.74 0.95 -9.28
N LYS A 342 12.67 0.54 -8.43
CA LYS A 342 12.43 0.33 -6.99
C LYS A 342 13.34 1.25 -6.19
N CYS A 343 12.78 1.95 -5.21
CA CYS A 343 13.57 2.76 -4.29
C CYS A 343 12.85 2.91 -2.93
N ARG A 344 13.52 3.55 -1.97
CA ARG A 344 12.91 4.05 -0.75
C ARG A 344 12.93 5.57 -0.75
N SER A 345 11.76 6.20 -0.77
CA SER A 345 11.65 7.65 -0.76
C SER A 345 11.21 8.17 0.60
N MET A 346 11.62 9.39 0.93
CA MET A 346 11.28 10.05 2.17
C MET A 346 9.81 10.49 2.17
N CYS A 347 9.09 10.23 3.25
CA CYS A 347 7.71 10.69 3.41
C CYS A 347 7.67 11.83 4.42
N HIS A 348 7.19 13.00 3.99
CA HIS A 348 7.08 14.19 4.83
C HIS A 348 5.83 14.22 5.71
N SER A 349 4.87 13.32 5.46
CA SER A 349 3.64 13.23 6.24
C SER A 349 3.91 12.62 7.61
N PRO A 350 3.44 13.22 8.73
CA PRO A 350 3.59 12.65 10.07
C PRO A 350 2.80 11.34 10.25
N MET A 351 1.90 11.02 9.31
CA MET A 351 1.12 9.78 9.28
C MET A 351 1.88 8.61 8.64
N CYS A 352 2.99 8.88 7.98
CA CYS A 352 3.78 7.91 7.25
C CYS A 352 5.06 7.58 8.03
N PRO A 353 5.64 6.38 7.83
CA PRO A 353 7.03 6.14 8.21
C PRO A 353 7.96 7.16 7.51
N PRO A 354 9.20 7.37 8.00
CA PRO A 354 10.03 8.46 7.50
C PRO A 354 10.49 8.18 6.07
N TYR A 355 10.52 6.90 5.70
CA TYR A 355 10.77 6.40 4.37
C TYR A 355 9.72 5.34 4.06
N SER A 356 9.26 5.32 2.81
CA SER A 356 8.43 4.26 2.26
C SER A 356 9.13 3.60 1.08
N ALA A 357 9.02 2.28 0.98
CA ALA A 357 9.33 1.59 -0.26
C ALA A 357 8.35 2.02 -1.37
N ILE A 358 8.89 2.22 -2.57
CA ILE A 358 8.17 2.57 -3.79
C ILE A 358 8.54 1.56 -4.88
N THR A 359 7.54 1.10 -5.61
CA THR A 359 7.72 0.45 -6.90
C THR A 359 7.06 1.32 -7.96
N GLU A 360 7.83 1.69 -8.97
CA GLU A 360 7.39 2.51 -10.08
C GLU A 360 7.56 1.73 -11.38
N TRP A 361 6.50 1.65 -12.16
CA TRP A 361 6.55 1.18 -13.53
C TRP A 361 6.59 2.39 -14.44
N GLN A 362 7.51 2.37 -15.39
CA GLN A 362 7.70 3.43 -16.37
C GLN A 362 7.38 2.90 -17.76
N HIS A 363 6.75 3.73 -18.56
CA HIS A 363 6.37 3.47 -19.95
C HIS A 363 6.80 4.66 -20.80
N ALA A 364 7.40 4.40 -21.96
CA ALA A 364 7.87 5.44 -22.87
C ALA A 364 7.53 5.09 -24.32
N VAL A 365 6.94 6.04 -25.02
CA VAL A 365 6.62 5.97 -26.45
C VAL A 365 7.22 7.18 -27.13
N LEU A 366 8.24 6.96 -27.96
CA LEU A 366 8.76 7.97 -28.88
C LEU A 366 8.17 7.69 -30.27
N SER A 367 7.47 8.67 -30.82
CA SER A 367 6.93 8.64 -32.18
C SER A 367 8.00 8.33 -33.23
N ALA A 368 7.61 7.71 -34.35
CA ALA A 368 8.53 7.30 -35.41
C ALA A 368 9.27 8.48 -36.07
N ASN A 369 8.62 9.65 -36.14
CA ASN A 369 9.19 10.91 -36.61
C ASN A 369 10.00 11.65 -35.51
N LYS A 370 10.05 11.11 -34.29
CA LYS A 370 10.79 11.63 -33.13
C LYS A 370 10.38 13.03 -32.68
N THR A 371 9.15 13.44 -33.00
CA THR A 371 8.63 14.76 -32.63
C THR A 371 7.86 14.72 -31.33
N ASP A 372 7.18 13.61 -31.06
CA ASP A 372 6.31 13.41 -29.90
C ASP A 372 6.86 12.29 -29.03
N LEU A 373 7.01 12.56 -27.74
CA LEU A 373 7.38 11.61 -26.70
C LEU A 373 6.31 11.63 -25.61
N VAL A 374 5.80 10.46 -25.28
CA VAL A 374 4.96 10.23 -24.09
C VAL A 374 5.76 9.40 -23.10
N PHE A 375 5.94 9.91 -21.89
CA PHE A 375 6.56 9.19 -20.78
C PHE A 375 5.60 9.13 -19.60
N GLU A 376 5.27 7.93 -19.18
CA GLU A 376 4.25 7.67 -18.18
C GLU A 376 4.82 6.86 -17.03
N THR A 377 4.35 7.15 -15.82
CA THR A 377 4.72 6.38 -14.64
C THR A 377 3.50 6.02 -13.81
N VAL A 378 3.53 4.81 -13.27
CA VAL A 378 2.60 4.32 -12.25
C VAL A 378 3.40 3.93 -11.03
N GLN A 379 3.13 4.59 -9.91
CA GLN A 379 3.82 4.35 -8.65
C GLN A 379 2.89 3.70 -7.62
N GLN A 380 3.40 2.64 -7.00
CA GLN A 380 2.82 1.99 -5.84
C GLN A 380 3.70 2.27 -4.61
N VAL A 381 3.11 2.97 -3.64
CA VAL A 381 3.75 3.26 -2.35
C VAL A 381 3.32 2.21 -1.33
N HIS A 382 4.27 1.54 -0.68
CA HIS A 382 3.98 0.31 0.08
C HIS A 382 3.80 0.50 1.58
N ASP A 383 4.57 1.40 2.21
CA ASP A 383 4.63 1.50 3.68
C ASP A 383 3.75 2.62 4.26
N VAL A 384 2.98 3.32 3.41
CA VAL A 384 2.10 4.44 3.81
C VAL A 384 0.69 3.97 4.14
N PRO A 385 -0.05 4.69 5.00
CA PRO A 385 -1.46 4.38 5.24
C PRO A 385 -2.26 4.37 3.93
N PHE A 386 -3.03 3.31 3.73
CA PHE A 386 -3.80 3.06 2.53
C PHE A 386 -2.95 2.85 1.27
N GLY A 387 -1.65 2.56 1.38
CA GLY A 387 -0.76 2.41 0.21
C GLY A 387 -1.35 1.45 -0.81
N SER A 388 -1.86 0.31 -0.38
CA SER A 388 -2.52 -0.69 -1.26
C SER A 388 -3.86 -0.25 -1.90
N TYR A 389 -4.42 0.91 -1.54
CA TYR A 389 -5.73 1.39 -2.00
C TYR A 389 -5.62 2.31 -3.21
N PHE A 390 -4.43 2.83 -3.49
CA PHE A 390 -4.21 3.78 -4.55
C PHE A 390 -2.88 3.56 -5.26
N GLU A 391 -2.79 4.16 -6.44
CA GLU A 391 -1.56 4.32 -7.22
C GLU A 391 -1.44 5.79 -7.60
N ILE A 392 -0.22 6.27 -7.75
CA ILE A 392 0.05 7.60 -8.29
C ILE A 392 0.39 7.43 -9.78
N HIS A 393 -0.36 8.11 -10.62
CA HIS A 393 -0.23 8.08 -12.07
C HIS A 393 0.34 9.42 -12.50
N CYS A 394 1.32 9.41 -13.40
CA CYS A 394 1.93 10.62 -13.95
C CYS A 394 2.18 10.43 -15.44
N ARG A 395 1.99 11.49 -16.23
CA ARG A 395 2.21 11.53 -17.68
C ARG A 395 2.96 12.79 -18.05
N TRP A 396 4.00 12.62 -18.85
CA TRP A 396 4.82 13.65 -19.45
C TRP A 396 4.58 13.60 -20.96
N SER A 397 4.01 14.66 -21.50
CA SER A 397 3.77 14.82 -22.93
C SER A 397 4.77 15.83 -23.47
N VAL A 398 5.74 15.36 -24.25
CA VAL A 398 6.80 16.19 -24.82
C VAL A 398 6.60 16.29 -26.33
N LYS A 399 6.39 17.50 -26.84
CA LYS A 399 6.19 17.77 -28.28
C LYS A 399 7.23 18.73 -28.80
N THR A 400 7.93 18.35 -29.85
CA THR A 400 8.94 19.19 -30.50
C THR A 400 8.24 20.34 -31.22
N ILE A 401 8.64 21.58 -30.92
CA ILE A 401 8.09 22.79 -31.52
C ILE A 401 8.94 23.20 -32.73
N ASP A 402 10.26 23.19 -32.55
CA ASP A 402 11.23 23.55 -33.58
C ASP A 402 12.49 22.68 -33.48
N SER A 403 13.52 22.97 -34.28
CA SER A 403 14.78 22.22 -34.32
C SER A 403 15.57 22.16 -33.00
N SER A 404 15.20 22.97 -32.02
CA SER A 404 15.94 23.20 -30.78
C SER A 404 15.06 23.31 -29.54
N SER A 405 13.73 23.17 -29.67
CA SER A 405 12.81 23.34 -28.55
C SER A 405 11.64 22.36 -28.56
N CYS A 406 11.13 22.06 -27.36
CA CYS A 406 9.95 21.24 -27.14
C CYS A 406 9.05 21.86 -26.07
N SER A 407 7.74 21.65 -26.17
CA SER A 407 6.80 21.85 -25.08
C SER A 407 6.73 20.57 -24.24
N VAL A 408 6.66 20.72 -22.93
CA VAL A 408 6.49 19.65 -21.96
C VAL A 408 5.27 19.97 -21.10
N ASP A 409 4.26 19.10 -21.15
CA ASP A 409 3.13 19.08 -20.22
C ASP A 409 3.28 17.87 -19.30
N ILE A 410 3.20 18.10 -17.98
CA ILE A 410 3.24 17.06 -16.96
C ILE A 410 1.92 17.09 -16.23
N SER A 411 1.25 15.94 -16.20
CA SER A 411 0.02 15.73 -15.45
C SER A 411 0.18 14.57 -14.47
N ALA A 412 -0.40 14.71 -13.28
CA ALA A 412 -0.31 13.69 -12.24
C ALA A 412 -1.64 13.57 -11.47
N GLY A 413 -1.85 12.42 -10.85
CA GLY A 413 -3.05 12.16 -10.07
C GLY A 413 -3.01 10.84 -9.32
N ALA A 414 -3.88 10.70 -8.31
CA ALA A 414 -4.02 9.46 -7.55
C ALA A 414 -5.25 8.66 -8.01
N HIS A 415 -5.01 7.46 -8.52
CA HIS A 415 -6.04 6.48 -8.86
C HIS A 415 -6.36 5.59 -7.65
N PHE A 416 -7.64 5.48 -7.28
CA PHE A 416 -8.07 4.69 -6.12
C PHE A 416 -8.70 3.37 -6.56
N LYS A 417 -8.03 2.26 -6.23
CA LYS A 417 -8.53 0.89 -6.34
C LYS A 417 -9.66 0.63 -5.34
N LYS A 418 -9.61 1.30 -4.19
CA LYS A 418 -10.56 1.16 -3.08
C LYS A 418 -10.85 2.52 -2.44
N TRP A 419 -12.04 2.67 -1.88
CA TRP A 419 -12.39 3.87 -1.12
C TRP A 419 -11.60 3.93 0.19
N CYS A 420 -11.03 5.10 0.51
CA CYS A 420 -10.42 5.38 1.81
C CYS A 420 -10.76 6.81 2.27
N ILE A 421 -10.73 7.03 3.58
CA ILE A 421 -11.14 8.31 4.17
C ILE A 421 -10.16 9.46 3.84
N MET A 422 -8.91 9.14 3.49
CA MET A 422 -7.85 10.10 3.16
C MET A 422 -7.74 10.43 1.66
N GLN A 423 -8.75 10.09 0.85
CA GLN A 423 -8.72 10.28 -0.61
C GLN A 423 -8.32 11.69 -1.03
N SER A 424 -8.91 12.72 -0.39
CA SER A 424 -8.62 14.12 -0.75
C SER A 424 -7.15 14.48 -0.52
N LYS A 425 -6.54 14.01 0.57
CA LYS A 425 -5.14 14.31 0.91
C LYS A 425 -4.15 13.50 0.09
N ILE A 426 -4.48 12.25 -0.22
CA ILE A 426 -3.68 11.43 -1.11
C ILE A 426 -3.69 12.04 -2.52
N LYS A 427 -4.84 12.54 -3.00
CA LYS A 427 -4.92 13.28 -4.27
C LYS A 427 -4.07 14.55 -4.27
N SER A 428 -4.18 15.39 -3.23
CA SER A 428 -3.39 16.62 -3.17
C SER A 428 -1.89 16.32 -3.04
N GLY A 429 -1.50 15.36 -2.20
CA GLY A 429 -0.10 14.96 -2.02
C GLY A 429 0.51 14.38 -3.29
N ALA A 430 -0.26 13.63 -4.08
CA ALA A 430 0.20 13.11 -5.37
C ALA A 430 0.48 14.21 -6.40
N VAL A 431 -0.22 15.35 -6.32
CA VAL A 431 0.05 16.51 -7.19
C VAL A 431 1.22 17.32 -6.65
N ASP A 432 1.24 17.59 -5.34
CA ASP A 432 2.30 18.34 -4.64
C ASP A 432 3.69 17.69 -4.79
N GLU A 433 3.77 16.36 -5.00
CA GLU A 433 5.05 15.68 -5.22
C GLU A 433 5.74 16.05 -6.54
N TYR A 434 4.96 16.49 -7.52
CA TYR A 434 5.40 16.86 -8.87
C TYR A 434 5.35 18.37 -9.15
N SER A 435 4.90 19.18 -8.18
CA SER A 435 4.91 20.66 -8.27
C SER A 435 6.11 21.26 -7.54
#